data_AF-A0AAV2DMY8-F1
#
_entry.id   AF-A0AAV2DMY8-F1
#
_cell.length_a   1.000
_cell.length_b   1.000
_cell.length_c   1.000
_cell.angle_alpha   90.00
_cell.angle_beta   90.00
_cell.angle_gamma   90.00
#
_symmetry.space_group_name_H-M   'P 1'
#
loop_
_entity.id
_entity.type
_entity.pdbx_description
1 polymer ?
#
loop_
_entity_poly.entity_id
_entity_poly.type
_entity_poly.pdbx_seq_one_letter_code
_entity_poly.pdbx_strand_id
1 'polypeptide(L)' 'MEEGPCFKTTSNGRKVYTDYSITGIPGDGRCLFRSVAHGACVRAGKSPPSESLQRELADDLRDRIADEFIKRRQETEW' A
#
# COMPACT_ATOMS: atom_id res chain seq x y z
N MET A 1 -30.06 2.32 -5.90
CA MET A 1 -29.93 3.18 -4.71
C MET A 1 -28.44 3.43 -4.59
N GLU A 2 -27.99 4.54 -5.18
CA GLU A 2 -26.57 4.90 -5.25
C GLU A 2 -26.20 5.53 -3.90
N GLU A 3 -25.45 4.80 -3.07
CA GLU A 3 -24.92 5.31 -1.81
C GLU A 3 -23.81 6.33 -2.12
N GLY A 4 -24.14 7.62 -1.99
CA GLY A 4 -23.19 8.72 -2.18
C GLY A 4 -22.12 8.78 -1.08
N PRO A 5 -20.97 9.45 -1.33
CA PRO A 5 -19.88 9.51 -0.36
C PRO A 5 -20.31 10.22 0.92
N CYS A 6 -20.11 9.56 2.06
CA CYS A 6 -20.37 10.06 3.40
C CYS A 6 -19.37 11.18 3.77
N PHE A 7 -19.68 12.42 3.39
CA PHE A 7 -18.93 13.61 3.82
C PHE A 7 -19.27 13.95 5.27
N LYS A 8 -18.31 13.84 6.21
CA LYS A 8 -18.53 14.28 7.60
C LYS A 8 -17.46 15.24 8.12
N THR A 9 -17.95 16.45 8.37
CA THR A 9 -17.49 17.52 9.30
C THR A 9 -16.06 18.07 9.17
N THR A 10 -16.01 19.33 8.71
CA THR A 10 -14.91 20.28 8.81
C THR A 10 -14.77 20.75 10.27
N SER A 11 -13.72 20.34 10.99
CA SER A 11 -13.17 21.22 12.03
C SER A 11 -12.22 22.20 11.33
N ASN A 12 -12.55 23.50 11.40
CA ASN A 12 -11.71 24.60 10.90
C ASN A 12 -11.62 24.76 9.37
N GLY A 13 -12.71 24.49 8.62
CA GLY A 13 -12.76 24.77 7.17
C GLY A 13 -11.89 23.88 6.28
N ARG A 14 -11.21 22.87 6.85
CA ARG A 14 -10.41 21.89 6.11
C ARG A 14 -11.24 20.66 5.76
N LYS A 15 -11.20 20.24 4.49
CA LYS A 15 -11.82 19.00 4.03
C LYS A 15 -11.14 17.81 4.71
N VAL A 16 -11.84 17.15 5.62
CA VAL A 16 -11.38 15.91 6.25
C VAL A 16 -12.00 14.74 5.47
N TYR A 17 -11.15 13.86 4.95
CA TYR A 17 -11.61 12.57 4.43
C TYR A 17 -11.72 11.62 5.62
N THR A 18 -12.83 10.91 5.75
CA THR A 18 -13.00 9.88 6.80
C THR A 18 -13.28 8.51 6.22
N ASP A 19 -13.41 8.43 4.90
CA ASP A 19 -13.63 7.18 4.17
C ASP A 19 -12.28 6.49 3.89
N TYR A 20 -11.62 6.09 4.97
CA TYR A 20 -10.46 5.22 4.92
C TYR A 20 -10.36 4.41 6.22
N SER A 21 -9.82 3.21 6.12
CA SER A 21 -9.40 2.41 7.28
C SER A 21 -7.89 2.52 7.45
N ILE A 22 -7.42 2.72 8.68
CA ILE A 22 -5.99 2.65 9.01
C ILE A 22 -5.67 1.21 9.41
N THR A 23 -4.59 0.65 8.84
CA THR A 23 -4.07 -0.66 9.23
C THR A 23 -2.61 -0.52 9.66
N GLY A 24 -2.27 -1.08 10.82
CA GLY A 24 -0.89 -1.12 11.31
C GLY A 24 -0.05 -2.12 10.52
N ILE A 25 1.18 -1.73 10.18
CA ILE A 25 2.16 -2.57 9.48
C ILE A 25 3.43 -2.67 10.33
N PRO A 26 4.03 -3.85 10.50
CA PRO A 26 5.27 -4.01 11.26
C PRO A 26 6.42 -3.13 10.73
N GLY A 27 7.18 -2.56 11.65
CA GLY A 27 8.29 -1.62 11.39
C GLY A 27 9.66 -2.29 11.33
N ASP A 28 9.88 -3.22 10.39
CA ASP A 28 11.12 -4.01 10.24
C ASP A 28 11.93 -3.64 8.98
N GLY A 29 11.80 -2.40 8.52
CA GLY A 29 12.44 -1.90 7.29
C GLY A 29 11.72 -2.30 5.98
N ARG A 30 10.64 -3.08 6.06
CA ARG A 30 9.85 -3.54 4.91
C ARG A 30 8.48 -2.88 4.81
N CYS A 31 8.17 -1.92 5.68
CA CYS A 31 6.83 -1.36 5.85
C CYS A 31 6.19 -0.86 4.54
N LEU A 32 6.98 -0.26 3.62
CA LEU A 32 6.49 0.17 2.31
C LEU A 32 5.99 -1.02 1.48
N PHE A 33 6.81 -2.04 1.28
CA PHE A 33 6.47 -3.22 0.48
C PHE A 33 5.40 -4.08 1.17
N ARG A 34 5.44 -4.22 2.49
CA ARG A 34 4.38 -4.87 3.30
C ARG A 34 3.03 -4.17 3.11
N SER A 35 3.01 -2.83 3.08
CA SER A 35 1.78 -2.05 2.84
C SER A 35 1.22 -2.31 1.44
N VAL A 36 2.09 -2.44 0.43
CA VAL A 36 1.67 -2.77 -0.94
C VAL A 36 1.10 -4.18 -1.02
N ALA A 37 1.77 -5.17 -0.44
CA ALA A 37 1.30 -6.56 -0.40
C ALA A 37 -0.04 -6.68 0.33
N HIS A 38 -0.15 -6.07 1.51
CA HIS A 38 -1.40 -6.00 2.27
C HIS A 38 -2.53 -5.35 1.46
N GLY A 39 -2.27 -4.17 0.91
CA GLY A 39 -3.25 -3.43 0.11
C GLY A 39 -3.67 -4.19 -1.16
N ALA A 40 -2.78 -4.93 -1.81
CA ALA A 40 -3.10 -5.75 -2.97
C ALA A 40 -4.08 -6.88 -2.63
N CYS A 41 -3.90 -7.55 -1.49
CA CYS A 41 -4.84 -8.57 -1.01
C CYS A 41 -6.21 -7.97 -0.69
N VAL A 42 -6.24 -6.85 0.06
CA VAL A 42 -7.49 -6.16 0.41
C VAL A 42 -8.24 -5.69 -0.84
N ARG A 43 -7.54 -5.07 -1.81
CA ARG A 43 -8.15 -4.66 -3.09
C ARG A 43 -8.68 -5.84 -3.92
N ALA A 44 -8.08 -7.02 -3.77
CA ALA A 44 -8.55 -8.25 -4.41
C ALA A 44 -9.73 -8.92 -3.65
N GLY A 45 -10.26 -8.28 -2.60
CA GLY A 45 -11.32 -8.83 -1.76
C GLY A 45 -10.88 -10.00 -0.87
N LYS A 46 -9.56 -10.20 -0.72
CA LYS A 46 -8.99 -11.27 0.10
C LYS A 46 -8.71 -10.77 1.51
N SER A 47 -8.65 -11.69 2.45
CA SER A 47 -8.16 -11.39 3.80
C SER A 47 -6.71 -10.89 3.75
N PRO A 48 -6.32 -9.98 4.65
CA PRO A 48 -4.92 -9.63 4.85
C PRO A 48 -4.03 -10.87 5.01
N PRO A 49 -2.88 -10.93 4.32
CA PRO A 49 -1.93 -12.02 4.49
C PRO A 49 -1.35 -11.99 5.91
N SER A 50 -0.92 -13.15 6.41
CA SER A 50 -0.23 -13.24 7.70
C SER A 50 1.06 -12.40 7.71
N GLU A 51 1.57 -12.05 8.89
CA GLU A 51 2.80 -11.25 8.99
C GLU A 51 4.01 -11.92 8.31
N SER A 52 4.13 -13.24 8.40
CA SER A 52 5.19 -14.02 7.74
C SER A 52 5.05 -13.93 6.22
N LEU A 53 3.84 -14.12 5.69
CA LEU A 53 3.58 -14.05 4.25
C LEU A 53 3.74 -12.61 3.73
N GLN A 54 3.35 -11.60 4.51
CA GLN A 54 3.64 -10.20 4.18
C GLN A 54 5.14 -9.92 4.08
N ARG A 55 5.96 -10.60 4.89
CA ARG A 55 7.43 -10.48 4.85
C ARG A 55 7.96 -11.04 3.55
N GLU A 56 7.59 -12.27 3.23
CA GLU A 56 8.01 -12.99 2.03
C GLU A 56 7.62 -12.21 0.77
N LEU A 57 6.35 -11.79 0.67
CA LEU A 57 5.87 -10.97 -0.44
C LEU A 57 6.56 -9.60 -0.53
N ALA A 58 6.96 -9.02 0.61
CA ALA A 58 7.67 -7.76 0.63
C ALA A 58 9.11 -7.89 0.13
N ASP A 59 9.80 -8.96 0.50
CA ASP A 59 11.15 -9.26 0.03
C ASP A 59 11.14 -9.56 -1.47
N ASP A 60 10.24 -10.44 -1.93
CA ASP A 60 10.06 -10.75 -3.36
C ASP A 60 9.74 -9.52 -4.21
N LEU A 61 8.87 -8.64 -3.70
CA LEU A 61 8.50 -7.41 -4.39
C LEU A 61 9.68 -6.42 -4.48
N ARG A 62 10.47 -6.32 -3.41
CA ARG A 62 11.66 -5.48 -3.37
C ARG A 62 12.69 -5.94 -4.40
N ASP A 63 12.94 -7.24 -4.49
CA ASP A 63 13.90 -7.81 -5.45
C ASP A 63 13.47 -7.54 -6.89
N ARG A 64 12.19 -7.77 -7.20
CA ARG A 64 11.64 -7.48 -8.54
C ARG A 64 11.75 -6.01 -8.92
N ILE A 65 11.51 -5.09 -7.98
CA ILE A 65 11.64 -3.64 -8.24
C ILE A 65 13.10 -3.25 -8.44
N ALA A 66 14.03 -3.83 -7.67
CA ALA A 66 15.45 -3.58 -7.85
C ALA A 66 15.92 -4.03 -9.24
N ASP A 67 15.49 -5.21 -9.70
CA ASP A 67 15.77 -5.69 -11.05
C ASP A 67 15.20 -4.77 -12.12
N GLU A 68 13.95 -4.34 -11.96
CA GLU A 68 13.32 -3.39 -12.91
C GLU A 68 14.03 -2.03 -12.94
N PHE A 69 14.52 -1.55 -11.79
CA PHE A 69 15.32 -0.32 -11.74
C PHE A 69 16.66 -0.47 -12.46
N ILE A 70 17.32 -1.63 -12.34
CA ILE A 70 18.58 -1.91 -13.05
C ILE A 70 18.34 -1.93 -14.56
N LYS A 71 17.26 -2.57 -15.03
CA LYS A 71 16.90 -2.61 -16.45
C LYS A 71 16.62 -1.20 -16.99
N ARG A 72 15.77 -0.43 -16.32
CA ARG A 72 15.39 0.93 -16.74
C ARG A 72 16.53 1.93 -16.64
N ARG A 73 17.51 1.70 -15.75
CA ARG A 73 18.72 2.53 -15.68
C ARG A 73 19.50 2.53 -16.99
N GLN A 74 19.44 1.45 -17.78
CA GLN A 74 20.06 1.45 -19.11
C GLN A 74 19.35 2.37 -20.11
N GLU A 75 18.10 2.74 -19.85
CA GLU A 75 17.25 3.52 -20.75
C GLU A 75 17.28 5.03 -20.45
N THR A 76 17.86 5.46 -19.33
CA THR A 76 17.87 6.87 -18.91
C THR A 76 19.30 7.33 -18.60
N GLU A 77 19.88 8.11 -19.50
CA GLU A 77 21.04 8.96 -19.20
C GLU A 77 20.56 10.16 -18.35
N TRP A 78 21.31 10.50 -17.30
CA TRP A 78 20.90 11.39 -16.21
C TRP A 78 21.05 12.88 -16.54
#